data_AF-A0A7Y0B762-F1
#
_entry.id   AF-A0A7Y0B762-F1
#
_cell.length_a   1.000
_cell.length_b   1.000
_cell.length_c   1.000
_cell.angle_alpha   90.00
_cell.angle_beta   90.00
_cell.angle_gamma   90.00
#
_symmetry.space_group_name_H-M   'P 1'
#
loop_
_entity.id
_entity.type
_entity.pdbx_description
1 polymer ?
#
loop_
_entity_poly.entity_id
_entity_poly.type
_entity_poly.pdbx_seq_one_letter_code
_entity_poly.pdbx_strand_id
1 'polypeptide(L)'
;MTTQPFNVNTARAQRQEAHGRTWSFELDGDTFSLPTELSRTTAKALRKLDDNDVDGLLALLLGPEQFARFEEHEVTMQDLAAILEAYGKKTGLGLDEGAR
;
A
#
# COMPACT_ATOMS: atom_id res chain seq x y z
N MET A 1 -20.42 28.54 -21.81
CA MET A 1 -20.00 27.92 -20.54
C MET A 1 -18.76 27.09 -20.83
N THR A 2 -17.58 27.54 -20.40
CA THR A 2 -16.31 26.83 -20.58
C THR A 2 -16.16 25.81 -19.45
N THR A 3 -16.36 24.52 -19.76
CA THR A 3 -16.02 23.43 -18.84
C THR A 3 -14.50 23.41 -18.72
N GLN A 4 -13.97 23.90 -17.60
CA GLN A 4 -12.54 23.79 -17.30
C GLN A 4 -12.14 22.31 -17.30
N PRO A 5 -11.01 21.93 -17.90
CA PRO A 5 -10.58 20.55 -17.93
C PRO A 5 -10.42 20.04 -16.49
N PHE A 6 -11.06 18.91 -16.17
CA PHE A 6 -10.95 18.29 -14.87
C PHE A 6 -9.48 17.92 -14.62
N ASN A 7 -8.81 18.69 -13.77
CA ASN A 7 -7.40 18.48 -13.48
C ASN A 7 -7.26 17.35 -12.46
N VAL A 8 -6.91 16.18 -12.96
CA VAL A 8 -6.71 14.95 -12.18
C VAL A 8 -5.67 15.15 -11.07
N ASN A 9 -4.70 16.05 -11.26
CA ASN A 9 -3.67 16.35 -10.27
C ASN A 9 -4.23 17.10 -9.05
N THR A 10 -5.15 18.05 -9.27
CA THR A 10 -5.82 18.79 -8.20
C THR A 10 -6.80 17.90 -7.44
N ALA A 11 -7.53 17.03 -8.15
CA ALA A 11 -8.40 16.04 -7.52
C ALA A 11 -7.63 14.97 -6.72
N ARG A 12 -6.39 14.66 -7.11
CA ARG A 12 -5.50 13.77 -6.35
C ARG A 12 -4.98 14.45 -5.08
N ALA A 13 -4.54 15.70 -5.16
CA ALA A 13 -4.06 16.48 -4.02
C ALA A 13 -5.17 16.66 -2.96
N GLN A 14 -6.38 17.08 -3.36
CA GLN A 14 -7.51 17.23 -2.42
C GLN A 14 -7.98 15.89 -1.82
N ARG A 15 -7.73 14.76 -2.48
CA ARG A 15 -8.02 13.42 -1.93
C ARG A 15 -6.97 12.92 -0.95
N GLN A 16 -5.74 13.43 -1.02
CA GLN A 16 -4.66 13.10 -0.07
C GLN A 16 -4.85 13.81 1.29
N GLU A 17 -5.47 14.99 1.29
CA GLU A 17 -5.73 15.76 2.52
C GLU A 17 -6.97 15.25 3.30
N ALA A 18 -7.79 14.39 2.68
CA ALA A 18 -9.04 13.87 3.25
C ALA A 18 -8.89 12.40 3.71
N HIS A 19 -7.95 12.12 4.61
CA HIS A 19 -7.91 11.07 5.66
C HIS A 19 -8.58 9.67 5.51
N GLY A 20 -9.06 9.24 4.34
CA GLY A 20 -10.03 8.14 4.25
C GLY A 20 -9.66 6.98 3.33
N ARG A 21 -8.40 6.87 2.88
CA ARG A 21 -7.98 5.85 1.88
C ARG A 21 -6.65 5.17 2.19
N THR A 22 -6.22 5.24 3.44
CA THR A 22 -4.97 4.62 3.90
C THR A 22 -5.25 3.82 5.15
N TRP A 23 -4.74 2.61 5.21
CA TRP A 23 -4.75 1.77 6.38
C TRP A 23 -3.41 1.93 7.07
N SER A 24 -3.44 2.29 8.34
CA SER A 24 -2.23 2.53 9.12
C SER A 24 -2.03 1.44 10.15
N PHE A 25 -0.77 1.12 10.43
CA PHE A 25 -0.35 0.19 11.45
C PHE A 25 0.85 0.74 12.21
N GLU A 26 1.04 0.28 13.44
CA GLU A 26 2.18 0.64 14.28
C GLU A 26 3.15 -0.54 14.37
N LEU A 27 4.43 -0.26 14.27
CA LEU A 27 5.52 -1.21 14.41
C LEU A 27 6.63 -0.54 15.23
N ASP A 28 6.93 -1.10 16.40
CA ASP A 28 7.95 -0.62 17.34
C ASP A 28 7.88 0.90 17.66
N GLY A 29 6.67 1.47 17.68
CA GLY A 29 6.46 2.90 17.96
C GLY A 29 6.48 3.81 16.73
N ASP A 30 6.79 3.28 15.55
CA ASP A 30 6.65 3.96 14.27
C ASP A 30 5.30 3.66 13.63
N THR A 31 4.67 4.68 13.04
CA THR A 31 3.41 4.53 12.30
C THR A 31 3.66 4.49 10.81
N PHE A 32 3.20 3.41 10.18
CA PHE A 32 3.27 3.19 8.74
C PHE A 32 1.87 3.26 8.13
N SER A 33 1.78 3.72 6.89
CA SER A 33 0.51 3.84 6.17
C SER A 33 0.57 3.18 4.79
N LEU A 34 -0.37 2.26 4.55
CA LEU A 34 -0.56 1.56 3.28
C LEU A 34 -1.80 2.10 2.55
N PRO A 35 -1.77 2.18 1.21
CA PRO A 35 -2.89 2.70 0.42
C PRO A 35 -4.05 1.69 0.34
N THR A 36 -5.25 2.00 0.83
CA THR A 36 -6.40 1.06 0.71
C THR A 36 -6.96 0.94 -0.70
N GLU A 37 -6.59 1.88 -1.59
CA GLU A 37 -6.91 1.85 -3.02
C GLU A 37 -5.62 1.82 -3.83
N LEU A 38 -5.38 0.73 -4.56
CA LEU A 38 -4.22 0.63 -5.43
C LEU A 38 -4.47 1.33 -6.75
N SER A 39 -3.51 2.17 -7.16
CA SER A 39 -3.48 2.68 -8.52
C SER A 39 -3.26 1.55 -9.51
N ARG A 40 -3.78 1.67 -10.73
CA ARG A 40 -3.60 0.67 -11.81
C ARG A 40 -2.12 0.35 -12.08
N THR A 41 -1.24 1.32 -11.89
CA THR A 41 0.21 1.13 -12.00
C THR A 41 0.74 0.24 -10.87
N THR A 42 0.36 0.50 -9.62
CA THR A 42 0.75 -0.31 -8.46
C THR A 42 0.20 -1.73 -8.59
N ALA A 43 -1.08 -1.90 -8.91
CA ALA A 43 -1.69 -3.22 -9.14
C ALA A 43 -0.99 -4.01 -10.28
N LYS A 44 -0.52 -3.32 -11.32
CA LYS A 44 0.27 -3.95 -12.40
C LYS A 44 1.68 -4.33 -11.95
N ALA A 45 2.28 -3.56 -11.04
CA ALA A 45 3.57 -3.88 -10.45
C ALA A 45 3.45 -5.06 -9.47
N LEU A 46 2.37 -5.11 -8.67
CA LEU A 46 2.05 -6.25 -7.82
C LEU A 46 1.93 -7.57 -8.60
N ARG A 47 1.24 -7.56 -9.74
CA ARG A 47 1.14 -8.75 -10.62
C ARG A 47 2.46 -9.22 -11.23
N LYS A 48 3.54 -8.43 -11.10
CA LYS A 48 4.87 -8.78 -11.62
C LYS A 48 5.82 -9.24 -10.52
N LEU A 49 5.45 -9.08 -9.25
CA LEU A 49 6.20 -9.61 -8.14
C LEU A 49 6.01 -11.13 -8.07
N ASP A 50 7.10 -11.82 -7.75
CA ASP A 50 7.07 -13.25 -7.46
C ASP A 50 6.42 -13.46 -6.09
N ASP A 51 5.86 -14.66 -5.84
CA ASP A 51 5.22 -15.02 -4.58
C ASP A 51 6.17 -14.85 -3.37
N ASN A 52 7.47 -14.96 -3.62
CA ASN A 52 8.51 -14.82 -2.60
C ASN A 52 9.03 -13.37 -2.44
N ASP A 53 8.61 -12.43 -3.29
CA ASP A 53 9.12 -11.06 -3.32
C ASP A 53 8.26 -10.13 -2.42
N VAL A 54 8.19 -10.50 -1.14
CA VAL A 54 7.45 -9.78 -0.11
C VAL A 54 8.03 -8.38 0.13
N ASP A 55 9.35 -8.27 -0.01
CA ASP A 55 10.10 -7.03 0.20
C ASP A 55 9.78 -5.99 -0.89
N GLY A 56 9.79 -6.40 -2.17
CA GLY A 56 9.38 -5.55 -3.28
C GLY A 56 7.90 -5.14 -3.23
N LEU A 57 7.03 -6.03 -2.73
CA LEU A 57 5.63 -5.70 -2.43
C LEU A 57 5.54 -4.57 -1.39
N LEU A 58 6.25 -4.68 -0.27
CA LEU A 58 6.25 -3.68 0.79
C LEU A 58 6.83 -2.36 0.32
N ALA A 59 7.93 -2.39 -0.43
CA ALA A 59 8.52 -1.19 -1.03
C ALA A 59 7.54 -0.46 -1.96
N LEU A 60 6.70 -1.18 -2.70
CA LEU A 60 5.66 -0.59 -3.55
C LEU A 60 4.47 -0.02 -2.78
N LEU A 61 4.09 -0.65 -1.67
CA LEU A 61 2.94 -0.21 -0.86
C LEU A 61 3.29 0.95 0.07
N LEU A 62 4.43 0.85 0.75
CA LEU A 62 4.93 1.88 1.67
C LEU A 62 5.56 3.06 0.91
N GLY A 63 6.15 2.79 -0.25
CA GLY A 63 6.99 3.75 -0.95
C GLY A 63 8.39 3.85 -0.31
N PRO A 64 9.36 4.46 -1.01
CA PRO A 64 10.78 4.37 -0.65
C PRO A 64 11.11 4.99 0.72
N GLU A 65 10.43 6.05 1.12
CA GLU A 65 10.71 6.75 2.39
C GLU A 65 10.23 5.97 3.61
N GLN A 66 9.01 5.44 3.56
CA GLN A 66 8.48 4.61 4.65
C GLN A 66 9.14 3.23 4.65
N PHE A 67 9.47 2.68 3.48
CA PHE A 67 10.14 1.40 3.36
C PHE A 67 11.54 1.42 3.98
N ALA A 68 12.34 2.47 3.72
CA ALA A 68 13.66 2.60 4.35
C ALA A 68 13.60 2.62 5.88
N ARG A 69 12.56 3.23 6.47
CA ARG A 69 12.31 3.21 7.93
C ARG A 69 11.85 1.83 8.39
N PHE A 70 10.98 1.20 7.61
CA PHE A 70 10.48 -0.15 7.88
C PHE A 70 11.62 -1.17 7.95
N GLU A 71 12.62 -1.06 7.07
CA GLU A 71 13.83 -1.90 7.06
C GLU A 71 14.72 -1.72 8.31
N GLU A 72 14.62 -0.60 9.03
CA GLU A 72 15.37 -0.40 10.28
C GLU A 72 14.77 -1.20 11.45
N HIS A 73 13.53 -1.65 11.33
CA HIS A 73 12.88 -2.49 12.33
C HIS A 73 13.20 -3.96 12.10
N GLU A 74 13.40 -4.71 13.20
CA GLU A 74 13.54 -6.15 13.13
C GLU A 74 12.14 -6.78 12.91
N VAL A 75 11.79 -7.00 11.63
CA VAL A 75 10.49 -7.57 11.24
C VAL A 75 10.67 -9.00 10.75
N THR A 76 9.96 -9.95 11.35
CA THR A 76 10.01 -11.35 10.92
C THR A 76 9.04 -11.60 9.77
N MET A 77 9.27 -12.68 9.01
CA MET A 77 8.30 -13.12 7.98
C MET A 77 6.89 -13.37 8.55
N GLN A 78 6.78 -13.73 9.83
CA GLN A 78 5.47 -13.92 10.48
C GLN A 78 4.75 -12.59 10.72
N ASP A 79 5.48 -11.55 11.11
CA ASP A 79 4.94 -10.20 11.27
C ASP A 79 4.50 -9.64 9.91
N LEU A 80 5.32 -9.86 8.86
CA LEU A 80 4.96 -9.48 7.49
C LEU A 80 3.66 -10.16 7.03
N ALA A 81 3.56 -11.48 7.23
CA ALA A 81 2.36 -12.21 6.89
C ALA A 81 1.13 -11.69 7.66
N ALA A 82 1.28 -11.38 8.95
CA ALA A 82 0.20 -10.81 9.77
C ALA A 82 -0.24 -9.42 9.29
N ILE A 83 0.71 -8.55 8.94
CA ILE A 83 0.44 -7.21 8.39
C ILE A 83 -0.30 -7.33 7.05
N LEU A 84 0.21 -8.16 6.13
CA LEU A 84 -0.39 -8.34 4.82
C LEU A 84 -1.77 -8.99 4.89
N GLU A 85 -1.97 -9.96 5.78
CA GLU A 85 -3.28 -10.57 6.02
C GLU A 85 -4.28 -9.54 6.55
N ALA A 86 -3.90 -8.76 7.56
CA ALA A 86 -4.75 -7.72 8.14
C ALA A 86 -5.11 -6.64 7.11
N TYR A 87 -4.13 -6.22 6.32
CA TYR A 87 -4.30 -5.27 5.23
C TYR A 87 -5.21 -5.80 4.13
N GLY A 88 -5.02 -7.05 3.68
CA GLY A 88 -5.86 -7.71 2.67
C GLY A 88 -7.31 -7.87 3.12
N LYS A 89 -7.53 -8.29 4.38
CA LYS A 89 -8.87 -8.37 4.99
C LYS A 89 -9.57 -7.02 5.03
N LYS A 90 -8.84 -5.93 5.28
CA LYS A 90 -9.43 -4.59 5.42
C LYS A 90 -9.74 -3.93 4.08
N THR A 91 -8.92 -4.18 3.06
CA THR A 91 -8.99 -3.52 1.75
C THR A 91 -9.73 -4.33 0.70
N GLY A 92 -9.96 -5.62 0.94
CA GLY A 92 -10.50 -6.55 -0.07
C GLY A 92 -9.49 -6.87 -1.18
N LEU A 93 -8.24 -6.41 -1.04
CA LEU A 93 -7.13 -6.84 -1.87
C LEU A 93 -6.61 -8.14 -1.27
N GLY A 94 -7.29 -9.24 -1.58
CA GLY A 94 -6.76 -10.57 -1.35
C GLY A 94 -5.46 -10.71 -2.14
N LEU A 95 -4.31 -10.58 -1.47
CA LEU A 95 -3.03 -11.02 -2.02
C LEU A 95 -2.98 -12.56 -2.15
N ASP A 96 -3.97 -13.24 -1.56
CA ASP A 96 -4.25 -14.67 -1.65
C ASP A 96 -5.45 -14.93 -2.58
N GLU A 97 -5.33 -14.66 -3.88
CA GLU A 97 -6.26 -15.20 -4.89
C GLU A 97 -5.46 -15.83 -6.04
N GLY A 98 -4.58 -16.76 -5.67
CA GLY A 98 -3.81 -17.62 -6.58
C GLY A 98 -4.09 -19.11 -6.43
N ALA A 99 -5.06 -19.52 -5.58
CA ALA A 99 -5.37 -20.93 -5.33
C ALA A 99 -6.84 -21.25 -5.57
N ARG A 100 -7.26 -21.26 -6.84
CA ARG A 100 -8.29 -22.20 -7.28
C ARG A 100 -8.22 -22.54 -8.75
#